data_AF-A0A3C1SBB7-F1
#
_entry.id   AF-A0A3C1SBB7-F1
#
_cell.length_a   1.000
_cell.length_b   1.000
_cell.length_c   1.000
_cell.angle_alpha   90.00
_cell.angle_beta   90.00
_cell.angle_gamma   90.00
#
_symmetry.space_group_name_H-M   'P 1'
#
loop_
_entity.id
_entity.type
_entity.pdbx_description
1 polymer ?
#
loop_
_entity_poly.entity_id
_entity_poly.type
_entity_poly.pdbx_seq_one_letter_code
_entity_poly.pdbx_strand_id
1 'polypeptide(L)'
;MKPEIAEAESYVYPDLMLVCGDVKVAENTTDVITNPVLIIEVLSPGTESFDRGKKIEYYRTVPSLKEYVPVSQDKPKIETYFRNDRNIWTCTITAGLDKTVVFESLEYEVKLEEIYYKTDLI
;
A
#
# COMPACT_ATOMS: atom_id res chain seq x y z
N MET A 1 -12.22 -4.70 5.72
CA MET A 1 -11.81 -3.51 6.49
C MET A 1 -11.31 -2.46 5.52
N LYS A 2 -11.47 -1.18 5.83
CA LYS A 2 -11.09 -0.03 4.98
C LYS A 2 -10.44 1.04 5.85
N PRO A 3 -9.52 1.86 5.33
CA PRO A 3 -8.98 2.95 6.12
C PRO A 3 -10.01 4.07 6.24
N GLU A 4 -9.97 4.79 7.36
CA GLU A 4 -10.66 6.07 7.49
C GLU A 4 -9.94 7.11 6.62
N ILE A 5 -10.70 7.76 5.73
CA ILE A 5 -10.18 8.80 4.84
C ILE A 5 -11.11 10.00 4.97
N ALA A 6 -10.60 11.10 5.52
CA ALA A 6 -11.41 12.28 5.82
C ALA A 6 -11.92 13.00 4.55
N GLU A 7 -11.14 12.96 3.46
CA GLU A 7 -11.39 13.75 2.24
C GLU A 7 -12.00 12.95 1.09
N ALA A 8 -12.31 11.67 1.26
CA ALA A 8 -12.86 10.85 0.19
C ALA A 8 -14.40 10.79 0.26
N GLU A 9 -15.05 11.17 -0.85
CA GLU A 9 -16.51 10.96 -1.05
C GLU A 9 -16.89 9.48 -1.23
N SER A 10 -15.91 8.57 -1.19
CA SER A 10 -16.12 7.14 -1.40
C SER A 10 -15.21 6.30 -0.51
N TYR A 11 -15.73 5.13 -0.11
CA TYR A 11 -14.95 4.12 0.59
C TYR A 11 -14.14 3.31 -0.43
N VAL A 12 -12.83 3.26 -0.25
CA VAL A 12 -11.93 2.38 -1.01
C VAL A 12 -11.44 1.25 -0.12
N TYR A 13 -11.43 0.04 -0.67
CA TYR A 13 -10.97 -1.16 0.01
C TYR A 13 -9.62 -1.55 -0.59
N PRO A 14 -8.54 -1.50 0.20
CA PRO A 14 -7.25 -1.99 -0.26
C PRO A 14 -7.21 -3.51 -0.28
N ASP A 15 -6.35 -4.07 -1.11
CA ASP A 15 -6.12 -5.53 -1.13
C ASP A 15 -5.45 -6.01 0.16
N LEU A 16 -4.52 -5.22 0.71
CA LEU A 16 -3.92 -5.49 2.02
C LEU A 16 -3.69 -4.22 2.82
N MET A 17 -3.93 -4.31 4.12
CA MET A 17 -3.68 -3.26 5.09
C MET A 17 -2.96 -3.84 6.30
N LEU A 18 -1.94 -3.16 6.77
CA LEU A 18 -1.17 -3.55 7.94
C LEU A 18 -1.26 -2.48 9.02
N VAL A 19 -1.48 -2.93 10.26
CA VAL A 19 -1.46 -2.12 11.47
C VAL A 19 -0.35 -2.63 12.39
N CYS A 20 0.47 -1.72 12.91
CA CYS A 20 1.43 -2.07 13.96
C CYS A 20 0.75 -1.92 15.34
N GLY A 21 0.70 -3.00 16.11
CA GLY A 21 0.02 -3.06 17.41
C GLY A 21 -1.48 -3.32 17.27
N ASP A 22 -2.26 -2.77 18.20
CA ASP A 22 -3.72 -2.98 18.21
C ASP A 22 -4.42 -2.23 17.06
N VAL A 23 -5.35 -2.92 16.43
CA VAL A 23 -6.24 -2.34 15.41
C VAL A 23 -7.17 -1.32 16.07
N LYS A 24 -7.16 -0.08 15.58
CA LYS A 24 -8.08 0.98 16.02
C LYS A 24 -9.17 1.15 14.98
N VAL A 25 -10.42 1.15 15.44
CA VAL A 25 -11.61 1.27 14.61
C VAL A 25 -12.30 2.60 14.89
N ALA A 26 -12.82 3.26 13.85
CA ALA A 26 -13.54 4.52 13.99
C ALA A 26 -14.82 4.32 14.81
N GLU A 27 -15.23 5.34 15.57
CA GLU A 27 -16.43 5.28 16.41
C GLU A 27 -17.67 4.88 15.59
N ASN A 28 -18.51 4.02 16.16
CA ASN A 28 -19.75 3.53 15.54
C ASN A 28 -19.55 2.74 14.22
N THR A 29 -18.34 2.21 13.97
CA THR A 29 -18.06 1.33 12.84
C THR A 29 -17.44 0.01 13.33
N THR A 30 -17.42 -1.00 12.47
CA THR A 30 -16.77 -2.30 12.77
C THR A 30 -15.63 -2.63 11.80
N ASP A 31 -15.52 -1.89 10.70
CA ASP A 31 -14.63 -2.21 9.59
C ASP A 31 -13.77 -1.03 9.13
N VAL A 32 -13.88 0.15 9.76
CA VAL A 32 -13.12 1.36 9.41
C VAL A 32 -11.91 1.52 10.32
N ILE A 33 -10.72 1.32 9.78
CA ILE A 33 -9.44 1.34 10.50
C ILE A 33 -8.83 2.73 10.48
N THR A 34 -8.46 3.25 11.64
CA THR A 34 -7.94 4.63 11.78
C THR A 34 -6.42 4.70 11.88
N ASN A 35 -5.75 3.55 12.06
CA ASN A 35 -4.30 3.47 12.23
C ASN A 35 -3.55 2.53 11.26
N PRO A 36 -3.90 2.45 9.95
CA PRO A 36 -3.06 1.71 9.01
C PRO A 36 -1.67 2.33 8.91
N VAL A 37 -0.63 1.49 8.86
CA VAL A 37 0.77 1.90 8.69
C VAL A 37 1.22 1.66 7.25
N LEU A 38 0.78 0.56 6.65
CA LEU A 38 1.10 0.19 5.28
C LEU A 38 -0.16 -0.28 4.54
N ILE A 39 -0.30 0.12 3.27
CA ILE A 39 -1.36 -0.33 2.36
C ILE A 39 -0.72 -0.89 1.09
N ILE A 40 -1.20 -2.05 0.62
CA ILE A 40 -0.79 -2.67 -0.64
C ILE A 40 -2.00 -2.76 -1.58
N GLU A 41 -1.75 -2.50 -2.86
CA GLU A 41 -2.72 -2.61 -3.95
C GLU A 41 -2.14 -3.45 -5.09
N VAL A 42 -2.84 -4.48 -5.51
CA VAL A 42 -2.50 -5.27 -6.69
C VAL A 42 -3.15 -4.61 -7.90
N LEU A 43 -2.32 -3.94 -8.70
CA LEU A 43 -2.78 -3.14 -9.84
C LEU A 43 -3.45 -4.01 -10.88
N SER A 44 -4.64 -3.62 -11.31
CA SER A 44 -5.36 -4.21 -12.44
C SER A 44 -5.45 -3.28 -13.63
N PRO A 45 -5.56 -3.78 -14.87
CA PRO A 45 -5.74 -2.91 -16.05
C PRO A 45 -6.91 -1.93 -15.93
N GLY A 46 -7.98 -2.31 -15.20
CA GLY A 46 -9.18 -1.48 -15.03
C GLY A 46 -9.03 -0.39 -13.96
N THR A 47 -8.13 -0.55 -12.99
CA THR A 47 -8.01 0.36 -11.83
C THR A 47 -6.66 1.05 -11.72
N GLU A 48 -5.64 0.63 -12.49
CA GLU A 48 -4.26 1.09 -12.33
C GLU A 48 -4.11 2.62 -12.37
N SER A 49 -4.82 3.29 -13.28
CA SER A 49 -4.79 4.76 -13.36
C SER A 49 -5.36 5.42 -12.10
N PHE A 50 -6.39 4.84 -11.51
CA PHE A 50 -6.98 5.33 -10.26
C PHE A 50 -6.06 5.04 -9.07
N ASP A 51 -5.53 3.82 -8.97
CA ASP A 51 -4.61 3.40 -7.89
C ASP A 51 -3.34 4.28 -7.87
N ARG A 52 -2.74 4.53 -9.05
CA ARG A 52 -1.55 5.39 -9.19
C ARG A 52 -1.83 6.89 -9.08
N GLY A 53 -3.08 7.31 -9.22
CA GLY A 53 -3.50 8.71 -9.23
C GLY A 53 -4.25 9.10 -7.96
N LYS A 54 -5.58 9.16 -8.06
CA LYS A 54 -6.43 9.68 -6.97
C LYS A 54 -6.38 8.84 -5.70
N LYS A 55 -6.22 7.51 -5.80
CA LYS A 55 -6.29 6.63 -4.63
C LYS A 55 -5.14 6.88 -3.66
N ILE A 56 -3.91 7.03 -4.16
CA ILE A 56 -2.77 7.41 -3.33
C ILE A 56 -2.96 8.81 -2.72
N GLU A 57 -3.54 9.77 -3.44
CA GLU A 57 -3.85 11.10 -2.87
C GLU A 57 -4.76 10.99 -1.65
N TYR A 58 -5.82 10.19 -1.73
CA TYR A 58 -6.71 9.90 -0.61
C TYR A 58 -5.97 9.23 0.55
N TYR A 59 -5.19 8.18 0.29
CA TYR A 59 -4.46 7.48 1.34
C TYR A 59 -3.40 8.33 2.03
N ARG A 60 -2.77 9.28 1.32
CA ARG A 60 -1.80 10.22 1.90
C ARG A 60 -2.40 11.14 2.97
N THR A 61 -3.73 11.33 2.98
CA THR A 61 -4.42 12.11 4.02
C THR A 61 -4.50 11.35 5.35
N VAL A 62 -4.33 10.03 5.35
CA VAL A 62 -4.43 9.20 6.56
C VAL A 62 -3.19 9.45 7.44
N PRO A 63 -3.34 10.00 8.66
CA PRO A 63 -2.19 10.44 9.45
C PRO A 63 -1.26 9.32 9.90
N SER A 64 -1.76 8.09 10.05
CA SER A 64 -0.93 6.94 10.46
C SER A 64 -0.17 6.28 9.29
N LEU A 65 -0.61 6.50 8.05
CA LEU A 65 -0.07 5.79 6.90
C LEU A 65 1.37 6.23 6.62
N LYS A 66 2.30 5.30 6.66
CA LYS A 66 3.70 5.57 6.34
C LYS A 66 4.09 5.06 4.97
N GLU A 67 3.40 4.05 4.45
CA GLU A 67 3.80 3.41 3.21
C GLU A 67 2.61 2.95 2.36
N TYR A 68 2.69 3.24 1.06
CA TYR A 68 1.70 2.79 0.06
C TYR A 68 2.43 2.04 -1.06
N VAL A 69 1.93 0.85 -1.40
CA VAL A 69 2.67 -0.12 -2.23
C VAL A 69 1.79 -0.62 -3.37
N PRO A 70 1.86 -0.01 -4.56
CA PRO A 70 1.35 -0.61 -5.77
C PRO A 70 2.20 -1.78 -6.24
N VAL A 71 1.56 -2.92 -6.49
CA VAL A 71 2.17 -4.14 -7.01
C VAL A 71 1.64 -4.39 -8.41
N SER A 72 2.51 -4.40 -9.42
CA SER A 72 2.10 -4.79 -10.78
C SER A 72 1.80 -6.28 -10.82
N GLN A 73 0.61 -6.67 -11.30
CA GLN A 73 0.27 -8.08 -11.50
C GLN A 73 0.79 -8.65 -12.83
N ASP A 74 1.13 -7.80 -13.80
CA ASP A 74 1.50 -8.19 -15.18
C ASP A 74 3.01 -8.32 -15.40
N LYS A 75 3.82 -7.89 -14.43
CA LYS A 75 5.28 -7.93 -14.47
C LYS A 75 5.87 -7.87 -13.06
N PRO A 76 7.06 -8.45 -12.81
CA PRO A 76 7.74 -8.35 -11.52
C PRO A 76 8.22 -6.92 -11.24
N LYS A 77 7.32 -6.08 -10.73
CA LYS A 77 7.57 -4.67 -10.44
C LYS A 77 6.69 -4.22 -9.27
N ILE A 78 7.34 -3.63 -8.28
CA ILE A 78 6.69 -3.03 -7.11
C ILE A 78 7.16 -1.59 -6.99
N GLU A 79 6.23 -0.68 -6.75
CA GLU A 79 6.56 0.67 -6.28
C GLU A 79 6.30 0.78 -4.78
N THR A 80 7.20 1.44 -4.05
CA THR A 80 6.99 1.80 -2.66
C THR A 80 7.00 3.32 -2.52
N TYR A 81 5.92 3.86 -1.97
CA TYR A 81 5.81 5.26 -1.59
C TYR A 81 5.93 5.35 -0.09
N PHE A 82 7.07 5.81 0.41
CA PHE A 82 7.33 5.93 1.85
C PHE A 82 7.30 7.40 2.28
N ARG A 83 6.57 7.69 3.37
CA ARG A 83 6.52 8.99 4.03
C ARG A 83 7.47 9.00 5.21
N ASN A 84 8.53 9.80 5.11
CA ASN A 84 9.46 10.01 6.22
C ASN A 84 8.91 10.99 7.28
N ASP A 85 9.64 11.17 8.37
CA ASP A 85 9.27 12.04 9.49
C ASP A 85 9.14 13.53 9.12
N ARG A 86 9.63 13.94 7.94
CA ARG A 86 9.49 15.31 7.40
C ARG A 86 8.26 15.45 6.49
N ASN A 87 7.39 14.44 6.45
CA ASN A 87 6.24 14.37 5.55
C ASN A 87 6.62 14.39 4.05
N ILE A 88 7.83 13.96 3.70
CA ILE A 88 8.26 13.81 2.31
C ILE A 88 7.96 12.39 1.87
N TRP A 89 7.25 12.27 0.75
CA TRP A 89 6.99 10.99 0.10
C TRP A 89 8.06 10.71 -0.95
N THR A 90 8.81 9.62 -0.76
CA THR A 90 9.77 9.11 -1.74
C THR A 90 9.20 7.89 -2.44
N CYS A 91 9.34 7.84 -3.77
CA CYS A 91 8.95 6.68 -4.56
C CYS A 91 10.20 5.90 -4.97
N THR A 92 10.23 4.61 -4.64
CA THR A 92 11.26 3.66 -5.08
C THR A 92 10.62 2.61 -5.99
N ILE A 93 11.25 2.33 -7.12
CA ILE A 93 10.79 1.32 -8.07
C ILE A 93 11.74 0.12 -7.99
N THR A 94 11.20 -1.04 -7.66
CA THR A 94 11.94 -2.32 -7.66
C THR A 94 11.39 -3.20 -8.77
N ALA A 95 12.23 -3.62 -9.72
CA ALA A 95 11.82 -4.41 -10.87
C ALA A 95 12.82 -5.54 -11.17
N GLY A 96 12.29 -6.74 -11.41
CA GLY A 96 13.04 -7.98 -11.62
C GLY A 96 12.91 -8.96 -10.46
N LEU A 97 12.73 -10.25 -10.76
CA LEU A 97 12.52 -11.31 -9.76
C LEU A 97 13.70 -11.48 -8.80
N ASP A 98 14.92 -11.21 -9.27
CA ASP A 98 16.16 -11.27 -8.50
C ASP A 98 16.37 -10.07 -7.57
N LYS A 99 15.46 -9.08 -7.59
CA LYS A 99 15.55 -7.88 -6.77
C LYS A 99 14.78 -8.04 -5.46
N THR A 100 15.21 -7.26 -4.48
CA THR A 100 14.61 -7.18 -3.15
C THR A 100 13.90 -5.85 -3.02
N VAL A 101 12.63 -5.89 -2.63
CA VAL A 101 11.89 -4.69 -2.20
C VAL A 101 12.09 -4.49 -0.70
N VAL A 102 12.23 -3.24 -0.30
CA VAL A 102 12.31 -2.83 1.12
C VAL A 102 11.01 -2.11 1.48
N PHE A 103 10.36 -2.57 2.55
CA PHE A 103 9.24 -1.90 3.19
C PHE A 103 9.76 -1.13 4.39
N GLU A 104 10.05 0.15 4.18
CA GLU A 104 10.70 1.03 5.16
C GLU A 104 9.87 1.17 6.45
N SER A 105 8.54 1.13 6.33
CA SER A 105 7.65 1.23 7.49
C SER A 105 7.70 0.01 8.41
N LEU A 106 8.25 -1.11 7.93
CA LEU A 106 8.35 -2.39 8.64
C LEU A 106 9.78 -2.80 8.97
N GLU A 107 10.78 -2.07 8.46
CA GLU A 107 12.19 -2.51 8.46
C GLU A 107 12.34 -3.94 7.92
N TYR A 108 11.58 -4.26 6.85
CA TYR A 108 11.49 -5.60 6.29
C TYR A 108 11.85 -5.59 4.81
N GLU A 109 12.57 -6.62 4.37
CA GLU A 109 12.98 -6.82 2.99
C GLU A 109 12.57 -8.20 2.51
N VAL A 110 12.18 -8.31 1.24
CA VAL A 110 11.76 -9.56 0.63
C VAL A 110 12.04 -9.53 -0.87
N LYS A 111 12.42 -10.67 -1.43
CA LYS A 111 12.66 -10.75 -2.87
C LYS A 111 11.35 -10.76 -3.64
N LEU A 112 11.38 -10.19 -4.84
CA LEU A 112 10.24 -10.25 -5.75
C LEU A 112 9.92 -11.70 -6.14
N GLU A 113 10.91 -12.59 -6.27
CA GLU A 113 10.66 -14.02 -6.52
C GLU A 113 9.73 -14.68 -5.48
N GLU A 114 9.79 -14.22 -4.22
CA GLU A 114 8.94 -14.74 -3.14
C GLU A 114 7.53 -14.16 -3.20
N ILE A 115 7.40 -12.86 -3.50
CA ILE A 115 6.10 -12.19 -3.65
C ILE A 115 5.33 -12.76 -4.85
N TYR A 116 6.02 -12.99 -5.96
CA TYR A 116 5.42 -13.48 -7.21
C TYR A 116 5.34 -15.02 -7.27
N TYR A 117 5.72 -15.73 -6.21
CA TYR A 117 5.71 -17.18 -6.17
C TYR A 117 4.32 -17.75 -6.52
N LYS A 118 4.28 -18.72 -7.46
CA LYS A 118 3.05 -19.35 -7.99
C LYS A 118 2.12 -18.41 -8.76
N THR A 119 2.69 -17.41 -9.42
CA THR A 119 1.98 -16.62 -10.44
C THR A 119 2.41 -17.08 -11.84
N ASP A 120 1.76 -16.59 -12.90
CA ASP A 120 2.20 -16.89 -14.28
C ASP A 120 3.55 -16.24 -14.65
N LEU A 121 4.17 -15.50 -13.72
CA LEU A 121 5.46 -14.83 -13.89
C LEU A 121 6.65 -15.68 -13.40
N ILE A 122 6.44 -16.72 -12.59
CA ILE A 122 7.48 -17.64 -12.06
C ILE A 122 6.93 -19.01 -11.66
#